data_AF-X0VNI7-F1
#
_entry.id   AF-X0VNI7-F1
#
_cell.length_a   1.000
_cell.length_b   1.000
_cell.length_c   1.000
_cell.angle_alpha   90.00
_cell.angle_beta   90.00
_cell.angle_gamma   90.00
#
_symmetry.space_group_name_H-M   'P 1'
#
loop_
_entity.id
_entity.type
_entity.pdbx_description
1 polymer ?
#
loop_
_entity_poly.entity_id
_entity_poly.type
_entity_poly.pdbx_seq_one_letter_code
_entity_poly.pdbx_strand_id
1 'polypeptide(L)'
;RENFYATTQERGQIHDVELALTSDGRILGMRDDFLHDTGAYDPYGLTIPLNTQCHALGPYDIPNFSSDLKVVFTNMTLTTPVRGAGRPQGVFVIERMLDIAAKELGIDRAEIRKRNYLPKDVFPYDNLIIDQAFSSFVIDSGDYLPAMEKALKLIDYEKFTEEEQPKLREEGRRVGIGVVSFIETTGVGPYEGARVTIESSGKVNTATGVGTQGQGHFTTFAQIVAEQLGVDVRDVHLVTGDTAQFHWGTGTFASRGAVV
;
A
#
# COMPACT_ATOMS: atom_id res chain seq x y z
N ARG A 1 -15.67 24.61 0.72
CA ARG A 1 -14.63 25.44 1.39
C ARG A 1 -14.31 24.89 2.76
N GLU A 2 -15.30 24.71 3.65
CA GLU A 2 -15.10 24.17 5.01
C GLU A 2 -14.36 22.83 5.02
N ASN A 3 -14.67 21.90 4.11
CA ASN A 3 -13.95 20.62 4.02
C ASN A 3 -12.43 20.77 3.87
N PHE A 4 -11.92 21.77 3.14
CA PHE A 4 -10.47 21.94 2.98
C PHE A 4 -9.80 22.60 4.19
N TYR A 5 -10.56 23.34 5.00
CA TYR A 5 -10.02 24.12 6.13
C TYR A 5 -10.21 23.44 7.49
N ALA A 6 -11.27 22.64 7.65
CA ALA A 6 -11.78 22.22 8.96
C ALA A 6 -11.90 20.70 9.13
N THR A 7 -11.49 19.90 8.14
CA THR A 7 -11.37 18.45 8.30
C THR A 7 -9.90 18.08 8.48
N THR A 8 -9.30 17.42 7.51
CA THR A 8 -8.01 16.76 7.64
C THR A 8 -7.24 16.82 6.34
N GLN A 9 -5.93 16.64 6.43
CA GLN A 9 -5.04 16.47 5.28
C GLN A 9 -4.12 15.26 5.51
N GLU A 10 -3.26 14.98 4.54
CA GLU A 10 -2.11 14.09 4.73
C GLU A 10 -0.97 14.53 3.80
N ARG A 11 0.15 13.82 3.84
CA ARG A 11 1.30 13.82 2.90
C ARG A 11 2.52 14.64 3.29
N GLY A 12 2.44 15.58 4.23
CA GLY A 12 3.59 16.38 4.65
C GLY A 12 4.71 15.55 5.29
N GLN A 13 5.73 15.20 4.50
CA GLN A 13 6.92 14.50 4.95
C GLN A 13 8.17 15.03 4.24
N ILE A 14 9.31 15.04 4.94
CA ILE A 14 10.61 15.46 4.41
C ILE A 14 11.60 14.35 4.74
N HIS A 15 12.21 13.78 3.71
CA HIS A 15 13.11 12.63 3.82
C HIS A 15 14.53 13.00 3.45
N ASP A 16 15.49 12.54 4.24
CA ASP A 16 16.92 12.48 3.92
C ASP A 16 17.32 11.01 3.78
N VAL A 17 17.69 10.59 2.56
CA VAL A 17 17.78 9.18 2.19
C VAL A 17 19.11 8.86 1.54
N GLU A 18 19.76 7.82 2.05
CA GLU A 18 20.98 7.25 1.49
C GLU A 18 20.73 5.80 1.08
N LEU A 19 21.10 5.43 -0.15
CA LEU A 19 21.02 4.06 -0.67
C LEU A 19 22.42 3.58 -1.05
N ALA A 20 22.89 2.52 -0.40
CA ALA A 20 24.17 1.88 -0.71
C ALA A 20 23.95 0.72 -1.69
N LEU A 21 24.75 0.67 -2.76
CA LEU A 21 24.66 -0.32 -3.82
C LEU A 21 26.04 -0.87 -4.21
N THR A 22 26.06 -2.09 -4.72
CA THR A 22 27.20 -2.59 -5.50
C THR A 22 27.23 -1.94 -6.89
N SER A 23 28.36 -2.08 -7.60
CA SER A 23 28.50 -1.54 -8.97
C SER A 23 27.55 -2.19 -9.99
N ASP A 24 27.08 -3.40 -9.73
CA ASP A 24 26.05 -4.10 -10.51
C ASP A 24 24.62 -3.81 -10.00
N GLY A 25 24.45 -2.87 -9.07
CA GLY A 25 23.14 -2.36 -8.66
C GLY A 25 22.39 -3.24 -7.67
N ARG A 26 23.06 -4.13 -6.93
CA ARG A 26 22.46 -4.84 -5.78
C ARG A 26 22.47 -3.94 -4.55
N ILE A 27 21.35 -3.86 -3.85
CA ILE A 27 21.20 -3.05 -2.63
C ILE A 27 22.02 -3.69 -1.50
N LEU A 28 22.81 -2.86 -0.83
CA LEU A 28 23.56 -3.21 0.37
C LEU A 28 22.88 -2.69 1.63
N GLY A 29 22.18 -1.57 1.53
CA GLY A 29 21.39 -1.03 2.63
C GLY A 29 20.83 0.35 2.34
N MET A 30 19.92 0.80 3.19
CA MET A 30 19.29 2.11 3.10
C MET A 30 19.18 2.78 4.48
N ARG A 31 19.44 4.09 4.52
CA ARG A 31 19.11 4.96 5.67
C ARG A 31 18.06 5.96 5.24
N ASP A 32 16.98 6.10 6.01
CA ASP A 32 15.91 7.08 5.79
C ASP A 32 15.58 7.83 7.09
N ASP A 33 16.06 9.07 7.18
CA ASP A 33 15.79 9.98 8.29
C ASP A 33 14.71 10.99 7.84
N PHE A 34 13.54 10.97 8.46
CA PHE A 34 12.42 11.79 7.98
C PHE A 34 11.59 12.50 9.04
N LEU A 35 11.10 13.67 8.66
CA LEU A 35 10.15 14.47 9.42
C LEU A 35 8.74 14.19 8.92
N HIS A 36 7.79 14.01 9.84
CA HIS A 36 6.38 13.92 9.55
C HIS A 36 5.61 15.05 10.25
N ASP A 37 4.94 15.87 9.46
CA ASP A 37 4.09 16.94 9.97
C ASP A 37 2.67 16.43 10.25
N THR A 38 2.30 16.41 11.53
CA THR A 38 0.97 15.95 11.96
C THR A 38 -0.06 17.08 12.08
N GLY A 39 0.35 18.32 11.83
CA GLY A 39 -0.48 19.51 12.09
C GLY A 39 -0.59 19.80 13.59
N ALA A 40 -1.69 20.43 14.00
CA ALA A 40 -1.86 20.91 15.38
C ALA A 40 -2.07 19.80 16.42
N TYR A 41 -2.54 18.62 16.00
CA TYR A 41 -2.86 17.48 16.86
C TYR A 41 -2.59 16.17 16.12
N ASP A 42 -2.30 15.11 16.87
CA ASP A 42 -1.97 13.80 16.33
C ASP A 42 -3.00 12.73 16.75
N PRO A 43 -4.13 12.60 16.04
CA PRO A 43 -5.16 11.63 16.39
C PRO A 43 -4.79 10.18 16.03
N TYR A 44 -3.73 9.96 15.25
CA TYR A 44 -3.31 8.62 14.78
C TYR A 44 -1.92 8.21 15.28
N GLY A 45 -1.25 9.04 16.08
CA GLY A 45 0.05 8.73 16.63
C GLY A 45 1.06 8.36 15.54
N LEU A 46 1.82 7.30 15.79
CA LEU A 46 2.87 6.84 14.88
C LEU A 46 2.36 6.01 13.69
N THR A 47 1.05 5.81 13.51
CA THR A 47 0.51 4.93 12.46
C THR A 47 0.96 5.34 11.04
N ILE A 48 0.84 6.62 10.68
CA ILE A 48 1.23 7.11 9.34
C ILE A 48 2.75 7.04 9.11
N PRO A 49 3.61 7.54 10.01
CA PRO A 49 5.05 7.46 9.81
C PRO A 49 5.58 6.01 9.88
N LEU A 50 5.01 5.12 10.71
CA LEU A 50 5.40 3.69 10.69
C LEU A 50 5.01 3.02 9.37
N ASN A 51 3.83 3.31 8.82
CA ASN A 51 3.50 2.83 7.47
C ASN A 51 4.49 3.32 6.41
N THR A 52 4.94 4.58 6.52
CA THR A 52 5.95 5.15 5.62
C THR A 52 7.24 4.35 5.70
N GLN A 53 7.76 4.12 6.91
CA GLN A 53 8.96 3.33 7.15
C GLN A 53 8.85 1.91 6.56
N CYS A 54 7.77 1.18 6.86
CA CYS A 54 7.61 -0.19 6.36
C CYS A 54 7.57 -0.27 4.84
N HIS A 55 6.94 0.71 4.20
CA HIS A 55 6.75 0.70 2.74
C HIS A 55 7.94 1.33 2.00
N ALA A 56 8.90 1.92 2.71
CA ALA A 56 10.19 2.32 2.16
C ALA A 56 11.10 1.11 1.85
N LEU A 57 10.81 -0.07 2.38
CA LEU A 57 11.52 -1.30 1.99
C LEU A 57 11.04 -1.85 0.64
N GLY A 58 9.75 -1.67 0.34
CA GLY A 58 9.15 -2.19 -0.89
C GLY A 58 9.28 -3.72 -1.02
N PRO A 59 9.16 -4.26 -2.24
CA PRO A 59 9.35 -5.69 -2.53
C PRO A 59 10.83 -6.12 -2.59
N TYR A 60 11.75 -5.36 -2.01
CA TYR A 60 13.19 -5.49 -2.27
C TYR A 60 13.96 -6.16 -1.11
N ASP A 61 15.02 -6.89 -1.45
CA ASP A 61 16.01 -7.44 -0.54
C ASP A 61 16.95 -6.31 -0.08
N ILE A 62 16.64 -5.71 1.07
CA ILE A 62 17.43 -4.64 1.69
C ILE A 62 17.99 -5.16 3.02
N PRO A 63 19.20 -5.75 3.03
CA PRO A 63 19.70 -6.48 4.19
C PRO A 63 20.09 -5.59 5.38
N ASN A 64 20.34 -4.30 5.15
CA ASN A 64 20.69 -3.34 6.19
C ASN A 64 19.77 -2.12 6.06
N PHE A 65 18.88 -1.92 7.02
CA PHE A 65 17.95 -0.80 7.02
C PHE A 65 18.00 -0.03 8.33
N SER A 66 18.07 1.29 8.25
CA SER A 66 18.02 2.21 9.38
C SER A 66 17.04 3.32 9.09
N SER A 67 16.21 3.67 10.06
CA SER A 67 15.28 4.79 9.91
C SER A 67 15.06 5.51 11.24
N ASP A 68 15.18 6.84 11.20
CA ASP A 68 14.81 7.75 12.29
C ASP A 68 13.62 8.61 11.83
N LEU A 69 12.49 8.50 12.51
CA LEU A 69 11.29 9.26 12.20
C LEU A 69 10.98 10.26 13.32
N LYS A 70 10.67 11.50 12.94
CA LYS A 70 10.35 12.60 13.86
C LYS A 70 8.99 13.19 13.51
N VAL A 71 8.03 12.99 14.41
CA VAL A 71 6.70 13.58 14.28
C VAL A 71 6.71 14.98 14.91
N VAL A 72 6.34 15.99 14.13
CA VAL A 72 6.35 17.39 14.56
C VAL A 72 4.95 17.99 14.53
N PHE A 73 4.63 18.79 15.55
CA PHE A 73 3.41 19.56 15.62
C PHE A 73 3.61 20.94 14.97
N THR A 74 2.63 21.37 14.18
CA THR A 74 2.64 22.68 13.50
C THR A 74 1.29 23.38 13.61
N ASN A 75 1.20 24.67 13.28
CA ASN A 75 -0.06 25.41 13.26
C ASN A 75 -0.92 25.14 12.00
N MET A 76 -0.88 23.92 11.47
CA MET A 76 -1.65 23.49 10.29
C MET A 76 -2.81 22.57 10.65
N THR A 77 -3.71 22.36 9.68
CA THR A 77 -4.79 21.36 9.77
C THR A 77 -4.21 19.99 10.09
N LEU A 78 -4.90 19.26 10.97
CA LEU A 78 -4.49 17.96 11.46
C LEU A 78 -4.35 16.92 10.34
N THR A 79 -3.39 16.02 10.52
CA THR A 79 -3.11 14.94 9.58
C THR A 79 -3.89 13.67 9.96
N THR A 80 -4.58 13.06 9.00
CA THR A 80 -5.22 11.75 9.16
C THR A 80 -5.01 10.89 7.91
N PRO A 81 -5.23 9.56 7.99
CA PRO A 81 -5.20 8.68 6.83
C PRO A 81 -6.06 9.18 5.65
N VAL A 82 -5.41 9.43 4.53
CA VAL A 82 -5.94 9.52 3.17
C VAL A 82 -5.37 8.33 2.41
N ARG A 83 -6.17 7.70 1.54
CA ARG A 83 -5.87 6.40 0.89
C ARG A 83 -4.37 6.16 0.68
N GLY A 84 -3.87 5.10 1.31
CA GLY A 84 -2.45 4.79 1.43
C GLY A 84 -1.89 5.03 2.83
N ALA A 85 -2.20 6.15 3.48
CA ALA A 85 -1.80 6.46 4.87
C ALA A 85 -0.30 6.25 5.14
N GLY A 86 0.56 7.11 4.58
CA GLY A 86 2.02 6.99 4.67
C GLY A 86 2.66 6.05 3.65
N ARG A 87 1.96 5.00 3.21
CA ARG A 87 2.48 4.05 2.21
C ARG A 87 2.96 4.72 0.92
N PRO A 88 2.22 5.67 0.31
CA PRO A 88 2.67 6.32 -0.92
C PRO A 88 4.00 7.05 -0.76
N GLN A 89 4.28 7.61 0.41
CA GLN A 89 5.53 8.31 0.70
C GLN A 89 6.70 7.33 0.78
N GLY A 90 6.55 6.21 1.50
CA GLY A 90 7.57 5.16 1.55
C GLY A 90 7.87 4.56 0.17
N VAL A 91 6.81 4.20 -0.58
CA VAL A 91 6.95 3.71 -1.97
C VAL A 91 7.63 4.76 -2.84
N PHE A 92 7.24 6.02 -2.72
CA PHE A 92 7.89 7.10 -3.47
C PHE A 92 9.39 7.16 -3.16
N VAL A 93 9.79 7.13 -1.89
CA VAL A 93 11.20 7.19 -1.47
C VAL A 93 12.03 6.10 -2.16
N ILE A 94 11.69 4.82 -1.97
CA ILE A 94 12.50 3.72 -2.51
C ILE A 94 12.51 3.70 -4.03
N GLU A 95 11.36 3.95 -4.67
CA GLU A 95 11.26 3.95 -6.13
C GLU A 95 12.01 5.11 -6.77
N ARG A 96 12.04 6.27 -6.11
CA ARG A 96 12.87 7.40 -6.55
C ARG A 96 14.35 7.11 -6.37
N MET A 97 14.76 6.51 -5.25
CA MET A 97 16.14 6.11 -5.02
C MET A 97 16.62 5.09 -6.06
N LEU A 98 15.79 4.10 -6.40
CA LEU A 98 16.11 3.13 -7.46
C LEU A 98 16.20 3.77 -8.85
N ASP A 99 15.32 4.72 -9.18
CA ASP A 99 15.42 5.47 -10.44
C ASP A 99 16.69 6.34 -10.52
N ILE A 100 17.10 6.96 -9.40
CA ILE A 100 18.34 7.73 -9.31
C ILE A 100 19.55 6.81 -9.48
N ALA A 101 19.58 5.69 -8.75
CA ALA A 101 20.63 4.69 -8.82
C ALA A 101 20.77 4.06 -10.22
N ALA A 102 19.65 3.71 -10.86
CA ALA A 102 19.62 3.20 -12.23
C ALA A 102 20.32 4.17 -13.19
N LYS A 103 19.99 5.47 -13.08
CA LYS A 103 20.59 6.51 -13.92
C LYS A 103 22.09 6.66 -13.65
N GLU A 104 22.51 6.63 -12.39
CA GLU A 104 23.91 6.81 -12.01
C GLU A 104 24.79 5.62 -12.44
N LEU A 105 24.27 4.40 -12.32
CA LEU A 105 24.97 3.17 -12.69
C LEU A 105 24.82 2.80 -14.19
N GLY A 106 23.98 3.51 -14.94
CA GLY A 106 23.69 3.18 -16.34
C GLY A 106 22.93 1.85 -16.49
N ILE A 107 22.14 1.46 -15.49
CA ILE A 107 21.32 0.25 -15.49
C ILE A 107 19.90 0.65 -15.91
N ASP A 108 19.21 -0.22 -16.65
CA ASP A 108 17.80 -0.01 -16.94
C ASP A 108 16.95 0.05 -15.65
N ARG A 109 15.95 0.94 -15.61
CA ARG A 109 15.13 1.18 -14.42
C ARG A 109 14.33 -0.06 -13.98
N ALA A 110 13.90 -0.90 -14.91
CA ALA A 110 13.18 -2.12 -14.58
C ALA A 110 14.19 -3.20 -14.15
N GLU A 111 15.36 -3.22 -14.78
CA GLU A 111 16.44 -4.16 -14.46
C GLU A 111 16.96 -4.00 -13.03
N ILE A 112 17.23 -2.77 -12.55
CA ILE A 112 17.69 -2.58 -11.17
C ILE A 112 16.67 -3.11 -10.14
N ARG A 113 15.36 -2.98 -10.44
CA ARG A 113 14.29 -3.51 -9.57
C ARG A 113 14.30 -5.03 -9.56
N LYS A 114 14.39 -5.65 -10.75
CA LYS A 114 14.44 -7.11 -10.90
C LYS A 114 15.62 -7.74 -10.14
N ARG A 115 16.78 -7.09 -10.13
CA ARG A 115 17.99 -7.55 -9.40
C ARG A 115 17.81 -7.58 -7.89
N ASN A 116 16.88 -6.79 -7.37
CA ASN A 116 16.72 -6.58 -5.94
C ASN A 116 15.41 -7.12 -5.37
N TYR A 117 14.55 -7.79 -6.14
CA TYR A 117 13.34 -8.38 -5.57
C TYR A 117 13.66 -9.47 -4.54
N LEU A 118 12.84 -9.55 -3.50
CA LEU A 118 12.80 -10.72 -2.63
C LEU A 118 12.41 -11.96 -3.46
N PRO A 119 13.17 -13.07 -3.36
CA PRO A 119 12.81 -14.32 -4.02
C PRO A 119 11.53 -14.93 -3.44
N LYS A 120 10.71 -15.59 -4.27
CA LYS A 120 9.42 -16.18 -3.85
C LYS A 120 9.50 -17.23 -2.73
N ASP A 121 10.66 -17.84 -2.55
CA ASP A 121 10.90 -18.91 -1.59
C ASP A 121 11.36 -18.42 -0.22
N VAL A 122 11.51 -17.11 -0.03
CA VAL A 122 11.88 -16.51 1.27
C VAL A 122 10.68 -16.17 2.16
N PHE A 123 9.45 -16.30 1.66
CA PHE A 123 8.25 -15.94 2.40
C PHE A 123 7.80 -17.06 3.36
N PRO A 124 7.31 -16.74 4.58
CA PRO A 124 7.18 -15.39 5.14
C PRO A 124 8.54 -14.75 5.48
N TYR A 125 8.70 -13.46 5.14
CA TYR A 125 9.97 -12.73 5.27
C TYR A 125 9.86 -11.66 6.36
N ASP A 126 10.69 -11.76 7.41
CA ASP A 126 10.77 -10.77 8.48
C ASP A 126 11.79 -9.68 8.14
N ASN A 127 11.31 -8.44 8.02
CA ASN A 127 12.18 -7.28 7.75
C ASN A 127 12.87 -6.74 9.01
N LEU A 128 12.61 -7.33 10.18
CA LEU A 128 13.21 -6.99 11.48
C LEU A 128 12.91 -5.56 11.96
N ILE A 129 11.87 -4.94 11.40
CA ILE A 129 11.33 -3.65 11.85
C ILE A 129 9.94 -3.80 12.45
N ILE A 130 9.47 -2.73 13.10
CA ILE A 130 8.15 -2.69 13.74
C ILE A 130 7.15 -2.05 12.76
N ASP A 131 5.99 -2.68 12.62
CA ASP A 131 4.91 -2.19 11.78
C ASP A 131 3.99 -1.19 12.51
N GLN A 132 3.02 -0.62 11.78
CA GLN A 132 2.04 0.31 12.34
C GLN A 132 1.19 -0.27 13.49
N ALA A 133 1.13 -1.61 13.64
CA ALA A 133 0.43 -2.30 14.71
C ALA A 133 1.34 -2.59 15.91
N PHE A 134 2.55 -2.04 15.93
CA PHE A 134 3.57 -2.27 16.96
C PHE A 134 3.97 -3.76 17.07
N SER A 135 4.01 -4.45 15.93
CA SER A 135 4.40 -5.85 15.79
C SER A 135 5.52 -6.04 14.76
N SER A 136 6.13 -7.22 14.69
CA SER A 136 7.15 -7.50 13.66
C SER A 136 6.58 -7.36 12.26
N PHE A 137 7.26 -6.63 11.37
CA PHE A 137 6.86 -6.46 9.99
C PHE A 137 7.27 -7.67 9.13
N VAL A 138 6.37 -8.65 9.09
CA VAL A 138 6.52 -9.88 8.29
C VAL A 138 5.72 -9.75 7.00
N ILE A 139 6.40 -9.90 5.86
CA ILE A 139 5.75 -10.03 4.55
C ILE A 139 5.31 -11.48 4.40
N ASP A 140 4.02 -11.70 4.19
CA ASP A 140 3.40 -13.01 4.18
C ASP A 140 3.71 -13.82 2.91
N SER A 141 3.72 -13.17 1.75
CA SER A 141 3.88 -13.81 0.45
C SER A 141 4.26 -12.82 -0.67
N GLY A 142 4.78 -13.35 -1.78
CA GLY A 142 5.12 -12.56 -2.96
C GLY A 142 5.68 -13.38 -4.11
N ASP A 143 5.39 -12.95 -5.34
CA ASP A 143 6.06 -13.43 -6.57
C ASP A 143 6.21 -12.25 -7.55
N TYR A 144 7.21 -11.40 -7.28
CA TYR A 144 7.28 -10.05 -7.85
C TYR A 144 7.87 -10.00 -9.26
N LEU A 145 8.87 -10.83 -9.54
CA LEU A 145 9.54 -10.86 -10.84
C LEU A 145 8.56 -11.18 -11.99
N PRO A 146 7.71 -12.23 -11.91
CA PRO A 146 6.72 -12.50 -12.96
C PRO A 146 5.69 -11.37 -13.12
N ALA A 147 5.32 -10.70 -12.04
CA ALA A 147 4.40 -9.56 -12.09
C ALA A 147 5.02 -8.38 -12.85
N MET A 148 6.29 -8.07 -12.58
CA MET A 148 7.05 -7.04 -13.31
C MET A 148 7.18 -7.41 -14.79
N GLU A 149 7.62 -8.63 -15.13
CA GLU A 149 7.80 -9.06 -16.52
C GLU A 149 6.50 -9.00 -17.31
N LYS A 150 5.39 -9.43 -16.70
CA LYS A 150 4.06 -9.32 -17.30
C LYS A 150 3.66 -7.86 -17.54
N ALA A 151 3.91 -6.96 -16.60
CA ALA A 151 3.60 -5.55 -16.74
C ALA A 151 4.41 -4.89 -17.86
N LEU A 152 5.72 -5.15 -17.93
CA LEU A 152 6.61 -4.62 -18.98
C LEU A 152 6.18 -5.09 -20.36
N LYS A 153 5.77 -6.35 -20.50
CA LYS A 153 5.24 -6.90 -21.75
C LYS A 153 3.93 -6.24 -22.17
N LEU A 154 3.01 -6.00 -21.24
CA LEU A 154 1.69 -5.42 -21.54
C LEU A 154 1.76 -3.99 -22.07
N ILE A 155 2.82 -3.26 -21.76
CA ILE A 155 3.03 -1.88 -22.19
C ILE A 155 4.06 -1.74 -23.31
N ASP A 156 4.51 -2.87 -23.89
CA ASP A 156 5.57 -2.92 -24.90
C ASP A 156 6.82 -2.12 -24.48
N TYR A 157 7.29 -2.35 -23.24
CA TYR A 157 8.34 -1.55 -22.60
C TYR A 157 9.60 -1.39 -23.47
N GLU A 158 10.11 -2.49 -24.03
CA GLU A 158 11.32 -2.49 -24.87
C GLU A 158 11.13 -1.61 -26.11
N LYS A 159 10.01 -1.77 -26.82
CA LYS A 159 9.67 -0.95 -27.98
C LYS A 159 9.59 0.54 -27.61
N PHE A 160 8.98 0.87 -26.47
CA PHE A 160 8.93 2.24 -26.01
C PHE A 160 10.33 2.80 -25.73
N THR A 161 11.19 2.06 -25.04
CA THR A 161 12.52 2.52 -24.65
C THR A 161 13.50 2.61 -25.82
N GLU A 162 13.45 1.66 -26.76
CA GLU A 162 14.42 1.52 -27.84
C GLU A 162 14.00 2.27 -29.11
N GLU A 163 12.70 2.40 -29.38
CA GLU A 163 12.21 2.97 -30.64
C GLU A 163 11.41 4.26 -30.42
N GLU A 164 10.35 4.22 -29.62
CA GLU A 164 9.40 5.33 -29.54
C GLU A 164 9.98 6.54 -28.80
N GLN A 165 10.62 6.31 -27.65
CA GLN A 165 11.18 7.38 -26.83
C GLN A 165 12.27 8.18 -27.58
N PRO A 166 13.27 7.56 -28.23
CA PRO A 166 14.28 8.31 -29.00
C PRO A 166 13.64 9.16 -30.10
N LYS A 167 12.76 8.57 -30.92
CA LYS A 167 12.05 9.28 -32.00
C LYS A 167 11.28 10.49 -31.49
N LEU A 168 10.49 10.33 -30.44
CA LEU A 168 9.69 11.43 -29.88
C LEU A 168 10.58 12.55 -29.29
N ARG A 169 11.76 12.22 -28.78
CA ARG A 169 12.73 13.22 -28.30
C ARG A 169 13.39 13.98 -29.44
N GLU A 170 13.69 13.33 -30.56
CA GLU A 170 14.17 14.00 -31.79
C GLU A 170 13.13 15.00 -32.33
N GLU A 171 11.85 14.70 -32.18
CA GLU A 171 10.73 15.62 -32.47
C GLU A 171 10.58 16.76 -31.44
N GLY A 172 11.46 16.85 -30.44
CA GLY A 172 11.45 17.90 -29.41
C GLY A 172 10.52 17.65 -28.23
N ARG A 173 9.92 16.45 -28.11
CA ARG A 173 9.01 16.10 -27.00
C ARG A 173 9.77 15.58 -25.79
N ARG A 174 9.28 15.90 -24.59
CA ARG A 174 9.82 15.37 -23.31
C ARG A 174 8.96 14.19 -22.84
N VAL A 175 9.32 12.99 -23.29
CA VAL A 175 8.64 11.75 -22.92
C VAL A 175 9.51 10.88 -22.00
N GLY A 176 8.85 10.13 -21.13
CA GLY A 176 9.47 9.20 -20.19
C GLY A 176 8.48 8.12 -19.76
N ILE A 177 9.00 7.07 -19.16
CA ILE A 177 8.24 5.95 -18.60
C ILE A 177 8.59 5.81 -17.13
N GLY A 178 7.57 5.64 -16.29
CA GLY A 178 7.74 5.33 -14.87
C GLY A 178 7.41 3.86 -14.66
N VAL A 179 8.24 3.17 -13.89
CA VAL A 179 8.00 1.80 -13.47
C VAL A 179 8.06 1.80 -11.96
N VAL A 180 7.02 1.27 -11.32
CA VAL A 180 6.90 1.23 -9.86
C VAL A 180 6.51 -0.17 -9.42
N SER A 181 7.18 -0.69 -8.40
CA SER A 181 6.71 -1.87 -7.66
C SER A 181 6.45 -1.50 -6.22
N PHE A 182 5.40 -2.09 -5.65
CA PHE A 182 5.05 -1.86 -4.26
C PHE A 182 4.41 -3.12 -3.67
N ILE A 183 4.51 -3.22 -2.35
CA ILE A 183 3.71 -4.14 -1.53
C ILE A 183 2.72 -3.31 -0.73
N GLU A 184 1.60 -3.91 -0.32
CA GLU A 184 0.61 -3.23 0.52
C GLU A 184 0.19 -4.15 1.66
N THR A 185 0.35 -3.68 2.90
CA THR A 185 -0.26 -4.34 4.06
C THR A 185 -1.77 -4.09 4.06
N THR A 186 -2.56 -5.17 4.01
CA THR A 186 -4.03 -5.16 4.05
C THR A 186 -4.56 -5.99 5.23
N GLY A 187 -5.87 -6.06 5.43
CA GLY A 187 -6.45 -6.97 6.45
C GLY A 187 -6.07 -6.63 7.90
N VAL A 188 -5.62 -5.39 8.15
CA VAL A 188 -5.09 -4.99 9.46
C VAL A 188 -6.18 -5.12 10.52
N GLY A 189 -5.77 -5.62 11.69
CA GLY A 189 -6.62 -5.71 12.87
C GLY A 189 -7.14 -4.33 13.36
N PRO A 190 -7.91 -4.29 14.47
CA PRO A 190 -8.37 -5.41 15.29
C PRO A 190 -9.55 -6.16 14.64
N TYR A 191 -10.38 -6.82 15.43
CA TYR A 191 -11.52 -7.64 15.01
C TYR A 191 -12.47 -6.96 14.02
N GLU A 192 -13.09 -7.77 13.17
CA GLU A 192 -14.35 -7.48 12.48
C GLU A 192 -15.25 -8.72 12.53
N GLY A 193 -16.53 -8.55 12.22
CA GLY A 193 -17.39 -9.69 12.04
C GLY A 193 -18.64 -9.42 11.22
N ALA A 194 -19.39 -10.51 11.03
CA ALA A 194 -20.70 -10.51 10.42
C ALA A 194 -21.64 -11.46 11.17
N ARG A 195 -22.92 -11.11 11.23
CA ARG A 195 -24.00 -11.98 11.68
C ARG A 195 -24.75 -12.47 10.45
N VAL A 196 -24.75 -13.79 10.23
CA VAL A 196 -25.49 -14.44 9.14
C VAL A 196 -26.67 -15.20 9.74
N THR A 197 -27.87 -14.95 9.22
CA THR A 197 -29.13 -15.57 9.68
C THR A 197 -29.86 -16.18 8.49
N ILE A 198 -30.10 -17.48 8.53
CA ILE A 198 -30.92 -18.20 7.55
C ILE A 198 -32.37 -18.16 8.03
N GLU A 199 -33.24 -17.58 7.23
CA GLU A 199 -34.67 -17.54 7.52
C GLU A 199 -35.36 -18.88 7.22
N SER A 200 -36.56 -19.07 7.75
CA SER A 200 -37.42 -20.21 7.40
C SER A 200 -37.79 -20.25 5.91
N SER A 201 -37.64 -19.14 5.19
CA SER A 201 -37.82 -19.02 3.74
C SER A 201 -36.66 -19.58 2.92
N GLY A 202 -35.50 -19.85 3.56
CA GLY A 202 -34.24 -20.17 2.88
C GLY A 202 -33.42 -18.94 2.46
N LYS A 203 -33.98 -17.72 2.57
CA LYS A 203 -33.23 -16.48 2.35
C LYS A 203 -32.24 -16.21 3.47
N VAL A 204 -31.19 -15.46 3.16
CA VAL A 204 -30.08 -15.20 4.07
C VAL A 204 -29.99 -13.71 4.37
N ASN A 205 -30.12 -13.34 5.65
CA ASN A 205 -29.85 -11.97 6.10
C ASN A 205 -28.45 -11.91 6.73
N THR A 206 -27.64 -10.97 6.26
CA THR A 206 -26.29 -10.73 6.77
C THR A 206 -26.17 -9.29 7.27
N ALA A 207 -25.57 -9.09 8.44
CA ALA A 207 -25.24 -7.77 8.98
C ALA A 207 -23.77 -7.70 9.38
N THR A 208 -23.08 -6.59 9.08
CA THR A 208 -21.67 -6.36 9.46
C THR A 208 -21.43 -4.92 9.90
N GLY A 209 -20.43 -4.72 10.77
CA GLY A 209 -19.95 -3.40 11.21
C GLY A 209 -19.15 -2.65 10.14
N VAL A 210 -18.74 -3.33 9.07
CA VAL A 210 -17.99 -2.74 7.96
C VAL A 210 -18.85 -1.80 7.12
N GLY A 211 -18.70 -0.48 7.32
CA GLY A 211 -19.44 0.53 6.55
C GLY A 211 -19.01 0.64 5.08
N THR A 212 -19.93 0.93 4.17
CA THR A 212 -19.59 1.13 2.75
C THR A 212 -19.36 2.59 2.39
N GLN A 213 -18.44 2.84 1.47
CA GLN A 213 -18.04 4.16 0.95
C GLN A 213 -17.89 4.13 -0.59
N GLY A 214 -18.42 3.10 -1.26
CA GLY A 214 -18.41 2.95 -2.74
C GLY A 214 -17.57 1.79 -3.29
N GLN A 215 -16.86 1.05 -2.45
CA GLN A 215 -15.97 -0.07 -2.82
C GLN A 215 -16.68 -1.42 -3.08
N GLY A 216 -18.02 -1.42 -3.13
CA GLY A 216 -18.79 -2.60 -3.57
C GLY A 216 -19.13 -3.65 -2.50
N HIS A 217 -19.07 -3.31 -1.20
CA HIS A 217 -19.34 -4.27 -0.11
C HIS A 217 -20.68 -5.01 -0.23
N PHE A 218 -21.76 -4.33 -0.64
CA PHE A 218 -23.06 -4.99 -0.86
C PHE A 218 -23.00 -6.14 -1.86
N THR A 219 -22.13 -6.04 -2.86
CA THR A 219 -21.96 -7.07 -3.88
C THR A 219 -20.98 -8.13 -3.42
N THR A 220 -19.78 -7.73 -3.01
CA THR A 220 -18.70 -8.68 -2.72
C THR A 220 -18.98 -9.52 -1.48
N PHE A 221 -19.54 -8.95 -0.42
CA PHE A 221 -19.86 -9.72 0.78
C PHE A 221 -21.05 -10.65 0.57
N ALA A 222 -22.05 -10.22 -0.23
CA ALA A 222 -23.13 -11.11 -0.61
C ALA A 222 -22.63 -12.31 -1.43
N GLN A 223 -21.67 -12.09 -2.34
CA GLN A 223 -21.01 -13.17 -3.09
C GLN A 223 -20.28 -14.15 -2.17
N ILE A 224 -19.49 -13.65 -1.21
CA ILE A 224 -18.80 -14.48 -0.23
C ILE A 224 -19.80 -15.34 0.56
N VAL A 225 -20.85 -14.73 1.11
CA VAL A 225 -21.87 -15.46 1.89
C VAL A 225 -22.59 -16.49 1.02
N ALA A 226 -22.97 -16.12 -0.20
CA ALA A 226 -23.67 -17.01 -1.12
C ALA A 226 -22.82 -18.23 -1.49
N GLU A 227 -21.54 -18.03 -1.79
CA GLU A 227 -20.59 -19.09 -2.10
C GLU A 227 -20.40 -20.04 -0.90
N GLN A 228 -20.23 -19.50 0.32
CA GLN A 228 -20.05 -20.30 1.52
C GLN A 228 -21.29 -21.13 1.89
N LEU A 229 -22.50 -20.64 1.59
CA LEU A 229 -23.76 -21.33 1.91
C LEU A 229 -24.34 -22.14 0.74
N GLY A 230 -23.79 -21.99 -0.47
CA GLY A 230 -24.29 -22.66 -1.67
C GLY A 230 -25.68 -22.18 -2.12
N VAL A 231 -25.99 -20.89 -1.96
CA VAL A 231 -27.27 -20.27 -2.36
C VAL A 231 -27.09 -19.30 -3.54
N ASP A 232 -28.18 -18.89 -4.19
CA ASP A 232 -28.12 -17.79 -5.16
C ASP A 232 -27.78 -16.48 -4.42
N VAL A 233 -26.84 -15.69 -4.94
CA VAL A 233 -26.46 -14.39 -4.37
C VAL A 233 -27.65 -13.43 -4.23
N ARG A 234 -28.67 -13.58 -5.07
CA ARG A 234 -29.92 -12.80 -5.01
C ARG A 234 -30.78 -13.12 -3.79
N ASP A 235 -30.53 -14.25 -3.12
CA ASP A 235 -31.19 -14.65 -1.88
C ASP A 235 -30.45 -14.14 -0.63
N VAL A 236 -29.31 -13.44 -0.80
CA VAL A 236 -28.55 -12.82 0.29
C VAL A 236 -28.88 -11.33 0.39
N HIS A 237 -29.38 -10.92 1.54
CA HIS A 237 -29.62 -9.53 1.89
C HIS A 237 -28.57 -9.03 2.89
N LEU A 238 -27.79 -8.01 2.51
CA LEU A 238 -26.71 -7.47 3.34
C LEU A 238 -27.06 -6.09 3.93
N VAL A 239 -26.85 -5.94 5.23
CA VAL A 239 -26.84 -4.66 5.95
C VAL A 239 -25.42 -4.33 6.38
N THR A 240 -25.01 -3.08 6.16
CA THR A 240 -23.68 -2.58 6.55
C THR A 240 -23.81 -1.33 7.40
N GLY A 241 -22.98 -1.18 8.43
CA GLY A 241 -22.85 0.06 9.22
C GLY A 241 -24.05 0.44 10.10
N ASP A 242 -25.04 -0.44 10.26
CA ASP A 242 -26.16 -0.26 11.19
C ASP A 242 -25.83 -0.89 12.55
N THR A 243 -25.52 -0.06 13.54
CA THR A 243 -25.14 -0.49 14.89
C THR A 243 -26.28 -1.15 15.68
N ALA A 244 -27.53 -1.02 15.24
CA ALA A 244 -28.66 -1.76 15.82
C ALA A 244 -28.71 -3.21 15.30
N GLN A 245 -28.18 -3.46 14.11
CA GLN A 245 -28.14 -4.78 13.48
C GLN A 245 -26.83 -5.52 13.77
N PHE A 246 -25.71 -4.79 13.91
CA PHE A 246 -24.43 -5.37 14.30
C PHE A 246 -23.73 -4.44 15.29
N HIS A 247 -23.67 -4.87 16.56
CA HIS A 247 -23.37 -3.98 17.69
C HIS A 247 -21.98 -3.36 17.64
N TRP A 248 -20.96 -4.12 17.22
CA TRP A 248 -19.59 -3.65 17.25
C TRP A 248 -18.75 -4.23 16.12
N GLY A 249 -18.13 -3.34 15.35
CA GLY A 249 -17.11 -3.62 14.35
C GLY A 249 -16.16 -2.42 14.26
N THR A 250 -14.94 -2.65 13.78
CA THR A 250 -13.96 -1.55 13.68
C THR A 250 -14.22 -0.68 12.45
N GLY A 251 -14.83 -1.27 11.42
CA GLY A 251 -15.26 -0.55 10.24
C GLY A 251 -14.23 -0.53 9.11
N THR A 252 -14.35 0.48 8.26
CA THR A 252 -13.73 0.48 6.93
C THR A 252 -12.54 1.43 6.86
N PHE A 253 -11.35 0.85 6.84
CA PHE A 253 -10.05 1.51 6.65
C PHE A 253 -8.99 0.44 6.28
N ALA A 254 -7.73 0.85 6.04
CA ALA A 254 -6.58 -0.04 5.85
C ALA A 254 -6.77 -1.22 4.87
N SER A 255 -7.58 -1.03 3.82
CA SER A 255 -7.87 -2.06 2.82
C SER A 255 -8.32 -3.40 3.44
N ARG A 256 -8.96 -3.37 4.62
CA ARG A 256 -9.22 -4.58 5.41
C ARG A 256 -10.52 -5.30 5.06
N GLY A 257 -11.51 -4.59 4.53
CA GLY A 257 -12.90 -5.05 4.50
C GLY A 257 -13.17 -6.39 3.81
N ALA A 258 -12.39 -6.78 2.80
CA ALA A 258 -12.57 -8.08 2.14
C ALA A 258 -11.93 -9.26 2.90
N VAL A 259 -10.96 -8.98 3.77
CA VAL A 259 -10.17 -10.00 4.49
C VAL A 259 -10.83 -10.36 5.83
N VAL A 260 -11.39 -9.36 6.52
CA VAL A 260 -11.85 -9.45 7.92
C VAL A 260 -13.30 -9.88 8.07
#